data_AF-A0A4X2LK18-F1
#
_entry.id   AF-A0A4X2LK18-F1
#
_cell.length_a   1.000
_cell.length_b   1.000
_cell.length_c   1.000
_cell.angle_alpha   90.00
_cell.angle_beta   90.00
_cell.angle_gamma   90.00
#
_symmetry.space_group_name_H-M   'P 1'
#
loop_
_entity.id
_entity.type
_entity.pdbx_description
1 polymer ?
#
loop_
_entity_poly.entity_id
_entity_poly.type
_entity_poly.pdbx_seq_one_letter_code
_entity_poly.pdbx_strand_id
1 'polypeptide(L)'
;MAKKEAVVPPKTEGKSKDLKAKKAVLKGPKYPWKSAPRRNKLDHYAIIKFPLTTESAMKKIEDNNTLVFLVDVKANKHQIKQAVKKLYDIDVAKKAYIRLAPDYDALDVANKIGII
;
A
#
# COMPACT_ATOMS: atom_id res chain seq x y z
N MET A 1 55.38 -29.95 -5.51
CA MET A 1 55.02 -29.49 -6.87
C MET A 1 53.88 -28.50 -6.75
N ALA A 2 54.16 -27.20 -6.84
CA ALA A 2 53.17 -26.14 -6.84
C ALA A 2 53.58 -25.14 -7.92
N LYS A 3 52.73 -24.95 -8.94
CA LYS A 3 52.96 -23.95 -9.99
C LYS A 3 52.49 -22.59 -9.47
N LYS A 4 53.44 -21.66 -9.33
CA LYS A 4 53.25 -20.26 -8.93
C LYS A 4 52.57 -19.46 -10.05
N GLU A 5 51.78 -18.49 -9.60
CA GLU A 5 51.06 -17.48 -10.38
C GLU A 5 51.96 -16.67 -11.32
N ALA A 6 51.40 -16.31 -12.48
CA ALA A 6 51.99 -15.34 -13.40
C ALA A 6 51.45 -13.93 -13.07
N VAL A 7 52.36 -13.01 -12.76
CA VAL A 7 52.06 -11.58 -12.57
C VAL A 7 53.10 -10.76 -13.34
N VAL A 8 52.63 -9.63 -13.92
CA VAL A 8 53.29 -8.48 -14.61
C VAL A 8 53.59 -8.69 -16.13
N PRO A 9 53.45 -7.70 -17.08
CA PRO A 9 53.66 -6.24 -16.93
C PRO A 9 52.76 -5.31 -17.85
N PRO A 10 53.09 -4.05 -18.25
CA PRO A 10 52.46 -2.82 -17.72
C PRO A 10 51.96 -1.77 -18.76
N LYS A 11 51.36 -0.67 -18.25
CA LYS A 11 51.14 0.69 -18.83
C LYS A 11 50.23 0.87 -20.06
N THR A 12 49.20 1.71 -19.89
CA THR A 12 48.94 2.87 -20.79
C THR A 12 48.14 3.96 -20.09
N GLU A 13 48.60 5.19 -20.27
CA GLU A 13 47.96 6.43 -19.85
C GLU A 13 46.65 6.65 -20.62
N GLY A 14 45.59 7.05 -19.91
CA GLY A 14 44.34 7.47 -20.51
C GLY A 14 43.56 8.32 -19.53
N LYS A 15 43.65 9.65 -19.69
CA LYS A 15 42.80 10.62 -18.99
C LYS A 15 41.34 10.37 -19.36
N SER A 16 40.61 9.54 -18.62
CA SER A 16 39.15 9.62 -18.61
C SER A 16 38.78 10.78 -17.70
N LYS A 17 38.64 11.96 -18.31
CA LYS A 17 38.04 13.14 -17.66
C LYS A 17 36.77 12.65 -16.98
N ASP A 18 36.71 12.73 -15.66
CA ASP A 18 35.47 12.64 -14.92
C ASP A 18 34.53 13.65 -15.59
N LEU A 19 33.55 13.13 -16.33
CA LEU A 19 32.43 13.92 -16.79
C LEU A 19 31.70 14.30 -15.51
N LYS A 20 32.14 15.41 -14.92
CA LYS A 20 31.41 16.19 -13.95
C LYS A 20 30.16 16.62 -14.69
N ALA A 21 29.17 15.72 -14.71
CA ALA A 21 27.82 16.04 -15.04
C ALA A 21 27.51 17.23 -14.16
N LYS A 22 27.41 18.41 -14.77
CA LYS A 22 26.85 19.59 -14.14
C LYS A 22 25.45 19.17 -13.76
N LYS A 23 25.29 18.62 -12.55
CA LYS A 23 24.02 18.35 -11.93
C LYS A 23 23.37 19.71 -11.88
N ALA A 24 22.52 20.00 -12.86
CA ALA A 24 21.72 21.20 -12.88
C ALA A 24 20.89 21.11 -11.60
N VAL A 25 21.35 21.80 -10.55
CA VAL A 25 20.60 21.93 -9.32
C VAL A 25 19.39 22.74 -9.71
N LEU A 26 18.28 22.05 -9.96
CA LEU A 26 16.98 22.67 -10.13
C LEU A 26 16.77 23.52 -8.87
N LYS A 27 16.84 24.85 -9.02
CA LYS A 27 16.64 25.77 -7.91
C LYS A 27 15.26 25.49 -7.32
N GLY A 28 15.23 25.04 -6.06
CA GLY A 28 14.00 25.00 -5.29
C GLY A 28 13.40 26.41 -5.18
N PRO A 29 12.07 26.54 -5.11
CA PRO A 29 11.43 27.84 -4.98
C PRO A 29 11.92 28.54 -3.70
N LYS A 30 12.19 29.85 -3.78
CA LYS A 30 12.71 30.65 -2.66
C LYS A 30 11.74 30.71 -1.46
N TYR A 31 10.45 30.49 -1.73
CA TYR A 31 9.37 30.43 -0.75
C TYR A 31 8.35 29.39 -1.21
N PRO A 32 7.67 28.69 -0.28
CA PRO A 32 6.63 27.74 -0.64
C PRO A 32 5.41 28.48 -1.20
N TRP A 33 4.81 27.94 -2.27
CA TRP A 33 3.61 28.53 -2.89
C TRP A 33 2.36 28.41 -1.99
N LYS A 34 2.39 27.53 -0.99
CA LYS A 34 1.37 27.40 0.06
C LYS A 34 2.08 27.35 1.41
N SER A 35 1.57 28.09 2.39
CA SER A 35 2.13 28.13 3.75
C SER A 35 2.10 26.75 4.43
N ALA A 36 1.08 25.95 4.15
CA ALA A 36 0.92 24.60 4.69
C ALA A 36 0.50 23.58 3.60
N PRO A 37 0.92 22.31 3.72
CA PRO A 37 0.41 21.24 2.87
C PRO A 37 -1.09 21.03 3.10
N ARG A 38 -1.82 20.65 2.04
CA ARG A 38 -3.25 20.31 2.18
C ARG A 38 -3.38 18.99 2.92
N ARG A 39 -4.34 18.91 3.84
CA ARG A 39 -4.73 17.66 4.48
C ARG A 39 -5.43 16.73 3.47
N ASN A 40 -5.14 15.44 3.56
CA ASN A 40 -5.88 14.42 2.83
C ASN A 40 -7.32 14.35 3.35
N LYS A 41 -8.30 14.42 2.44
CA LYS A 41 -9.72 14.33 2.80
C LYS A 41 -10.25 12.89 2.86
N LEU A 42 -9.57 11.97 2.18
CA LEU A 42 -9.91 10.53 2.17
C LEU A 42 -9.15 9.84 3.31
N ASP A 43 -9.65 10.01 4.53
CA ASP A 43 -9.20 9.26 5.69
C ASP A 43 -9.85 7.85 5.69
N HIS A 44 -9.30 6.89 6.46
CA HIS A 44 -9.79 5.48 6.46
C HIS A 44 -11.27 5.36 6.84
N TYR A 45 -11.72 6.19 7.78
CA TYR A 45 -13.12 6.32 8.18
C TYR A 45 -14.01 6.98 7.12
N ALA A 46 -13.44 7.83 6.26
CA ALA A 46 -14.20 8.43 5.16
C ALA A 46 -14.37 7.44 3.99
N ILE A 47 -13.42 6.51 3.85
CA ILE A 47 -13.45 5.46 2.83
C ILE A 47 -14.53 4.43 3.16
N ILE A 48 -14.54 3.88 4.38
CA ILE A 48 -15.50 2.85 4.82
C ILE A 48 -16.63 3.53 5.60
N LYS A 49 -17.84 3.54 5.05
CA LYS A 49 -18.98 4.27 5.63
C LYS A 49 -19.78 3.41 6.60
N PHE A 50 -20.40 2.36 6.09
CA PHE A 50 -21.17 1.44 6.91
C PHE A 50 -21.12 0.02 6.34
N PRO A 51 -21.18 -1.01 7.20
CA PRO A 51 -21.37 -2.39 6.79
C PRO A 51 -22.76 -2.58 6.20
N LEU A 52 -22.87 -3.49 5.24
CA LEU A 52 -24.12 -3.79 4.55
C LEU A 52 -24.78 -5.00 5.24
N THR A 53 -25.94 -4.77 5.85
CA THR A 53 -26.63 -5.73 6.73
C THR A 53 -27.84 -6.42 6.08
N THR A 54 -27.89 -6.45 4.74
CA THR A 54 -29.00 -7.10 4.01
C THR A 54 -28.88 -8.61 4.10
N GLU A 55 -29.99 -9.35 3.97
CA GLU A 55 -30.00 -10.82 4.02
C GLU A 55 -28.98 -11.46 3.07
N SER A 56 -28.86 -10.92 1.85
CA SER A 56 -27.89 -11.40 0.86
C SER A 56 -26.43 -11.10 1.24
N ALA A 57 -26.19 -10.10 2.08
CA ALA A 57 -24.88 -9.77 2.61
C ALA A 57 -24.57 -10.64 3.83
N MET A 58 -25.53 -10.88 4.71
CA MET A 58 -25.39 -11.79 5.86
C MET A 58 -25.04 -13.21 5.39
N LYS A 59 -25.72 -13.73 4.37
CA LYS A 59 -25.37 -15.03 3.75
C LYS A 59 -23.93 -15.08 3.23
N LYS A 60 -23.41 -13.96 2.70
CA LYS A 60 -22.02 -13.87 2.20
C LYS A 60 -20.97 -13.84 3.33
N ILE A 61 -21.35 -13.43 4.52
CA ILE A 61 -20.49 -13.49 5.71
C ILE A 61 -20.29 -14.95 6.10
N GLU A 62 -21.36 -15.73 6.16
CA GLU A 62 -21.37 -17.14 6.55
C GLU A 62 -20.74 -18.05 5.48
N ASP A 63 -21.22 -18.00 4.24
CA ASP A 63 -20.86 -19.00 3.22
C ASP A 63 -19.46 -18.78 2.64
N ASN A 64 -19.04 -17.51 2.53
CA ASN A 64 -17.89 -17.12 1.71
C ASN A 64 -16.78 -16.42 2.50
N ASN A 65 -16.96 -16.22 3.81
CA ASN A 65 -16.05 -15.45 4.65
C ASN A 65 -15.74 -14.07 4.03
N THR A 66 -16.82 -13.36 3.64
CA THR A 66 -16.73 -12.04 3.01
C THR A 66 -17.54 -10.99 3.74
N LEU A 67 -16.91 -9.86 4.06
CA LEU A 67 -17.59 -8.68 4.58
C LEU A 67 -18.01 -7.75 3.44
N VAL A 68 -19.22 -7.21 3.55
CA VAL A 68 -19.76 -6.27 2.58
C VAL A 68 -19.85 -4.90 3.23
N PHE A 69 -19.20 -3.91 2.62
CA PHE A 69 -19.21 -2.53 3.10
C PHE A 69 -19.66 -1.60 1.98
N LEU A 70 -20.35 -0.53 2.36
CA LEU A 70 -20.57 0.61 1.48
C LEU A 70 -19.38 1.56 1.57
N VAL A 71 -18.81 1.89 0.41
CA VAL A 71 -17.56 2.64 0.29
C VAL A 71 -17.82 3.96 -0.45
N ASP A 72 -16.99 4.98 -0.18
CA ASP A 72 -16.98 6.18 -1.02
C ASP A 72 -16.60 5.88 -2.49
N VAL A 73 -17.29 6.53 -3.42
CA VAL A 73 -17.12 6.34 -4.87
C VAL A 73 -15.70 6.66 -5.34
N LYS A 74 -14.99 7.55 -4.61
CA LYS A 74 -13.62 7.95 -4.96
C LYS A 74 -12.56 6.98 -4.45
N ALA A 75 -12.92 5.98 -3.65
CA ALA A 75 -11.96 5.09 -3.03
C ALA A 75 -11.49 3.98 -3.98
N ASN A 76 -10.18 3.81 -4.05
CA ASN A 76 -9.55 2.73 -4.81
C ASN A 76 -9.47 1.43 -3.99
N LYS A 77 -9.44 0.28 -4.67
CA LYS A 77 -9.30 -1.06 -4.04
C LYS A 77 -8.13 -1.15 -3.05
N HIS A 78 -7.01 -0.49 -3.36
CA HIS A 78 -5.84 -0.45 -2.49
C HIS A 78 -6.09 0.33 -1.19
N GLN A 79 -6.82 1.44 -1.28
CA GLN A 79 -7.17 2.27 -0.13
C GLN A 79 -8.17 1.54 0.76
N ILE A 80 -9.15 0.84 0.17
CA ILE A 80 -10.11 0.01 0.91
C ILE A 80 -9.38 -1.09 1.67
N LYS A 81 -8.46 -1.82 1.01
CA LYS A 81 -7.64 -2.85 1.69
C LYS A 81 -6.84 -2.26 2.85
N GLN A 82 -6.22 -1.09 2.68
CA GLN A 82 -5.45 -0.43 3.74
C GLN A 82 -6.36 0.05 4.88
N ALA A 83 -7.54 0.58 4.58
CA ALA A 83 -8.49 1.05 5.57
C ALA A 83 -9.02 -0.10 6.44
N VAL A 84 -9.44 -1.20 5.82
CA VAL A 84 -9.92 -2.40 6.55
C VAL A 84 -8.78 -2.97 7.42
N LYS A 85 -7.58 -3.06 6.87
CA LYS A 85 -6.42 -3.57 7.62
C LYS A 85 -6.03 -2.69 8.80
N LYS A 86 -6.22 -1.36 8.71
CA LYS A 86 -5.90 -0.44 9.82
C LYS A 86 -6.98 -0.33 10.87
N LEU A 87 -8.24 -0.45 10.48
CA LEU A 87 -9.37 -0.27 11.40
C LEU A 87 -9.73 -1.54 12.14
N TYR A 88 -9.59 -2.69 11.48
CA TYR A 88 -10.04 -3.97 12.00
C TYR A 88 -8.91 -5.01 12.11
N ASP A 89 -7.68 -4.66 11.71
CA ASP A 89 -6.50 -5.54 11.74
C ASP A 89 -6.62 -6.83 10.92
N ILE A 90 -7.42 -6.80 9.85
CA ILE A 90 -7.69 -7.97 9.00
C ILE A 90 -6.90 -7.90 7.68
N ASP A 91 -6.38 -9.04 7.21
CA ASP A 91 -5.85 -9.14 5.84
C ASP A 91 -6.93 -9.52 4.83
N VAL A 92 -6.94 -8.78 3.71
CA VAL A 92 -8.02 -8.79 2.72
C VAL A 92 -7.50 -9.19 1.35
N ALA A 93 -8.21 -10.07 0.65
CA ALA A 93 -7.92 -10.42 -0.74
C ALA A 93 -8.50 -9.39 -1.74
N LYS A 94 -7.85 -9.20 -2.90
CA LYS A 94 -8.20 -8.19 -3.92
C LYS A 94 -9.55 -8.48 -4.63
N LYS A 95 -10.71 -8.23 -4.03
CA LYS A 95 -12.02 -8.21 -4.74
C LYS A 95 -12.92 -7.07 -4.23
N ALA A 96 -13.95 -6.74 -5.02
CA ALA A 96 -14.99 -5.75 -4.67
C ALA A 96 -15.83 -6.18 -3.45
N TYR A 97 -15.72 -7.46 -3.09
CA TYR A 97 -16.09 -8.03 -1.80
C TYR A 97 -14.81 -8.22 -0.98
N ILE A 98 -14.84 -7.79 0.28
CA ILE A 98 -13.71 -7.90 1.20
C ILE A 98 -13.69 -9.34 1.68
N ARG A 99 -12.97 -10.20 0.95
CA ARG A 99 -12.75 -11.59 1.33
C ARG A 99 -11.59 -11.65 2.31
N LEU A 100 -11.82 -12.27 3.46
CA LEU A 100 -10.79 -12.40 4.47
C LEU A 100 -9.81 -13.52 4.10
N ALA A 101 -8.62 -13.47 4.68
CA ALA A 101 -7.72 -14.61 4.68
C ALA A 101 -8.39 -15.78 5.44
N PRO A 102 -8.07 -17.05 5.10
CA PRO A 102 -8.67 -18.22 5.76
C PRO A 102 -8.36 -18.29 7.26
N ASP A 103 -7.33 -17.58 7.72
CA ASP A 103 -6.93 -17.52 9.13
C ASP A 103 -7.88 -16.66 10.00
N TYR A 104 -8.76 -15.87 9.37
CA TYR A 104 -9.70 -14.97 10.06
C TYR A 104 -11.14 -15.35 9.70
N ASP A 105 -12.01 -15.45 10.71
CA ASP A 105 -13.45 -15.67 10.51
C ASP A 105 -14.22 -14.35 10.44
N ALA A 106 -15.09 -14.21 9.43
CA ALA A 106 -15.92 -13.02 9.25
C ALA A 106 -17.03 -12.91 10.29
N LEU A 107 -17.50 -14.02 10.87
CA LEU A 107 -18.50 -14.00 11.95
C LEU A 107 -17.96 -13.31 13.21
N ASP A 108 -16.76 -13.70 13.65
CA ASP A 108 -16.11 -13.10 14.83
C ASP A 108 -15.81 -11.62 14.63
N VAL A 109 -15.39 -11.24 13.42
CA VAL A 109 -15.18 -9.84 13.06
C VAL A 109 -16.49 -9.07 13.07
N ALA A 110 -17.57 -9.64 12.51
CA ALA A 110 -18.87 -8.99 12.49
C ALA A 110 -19.41 -8.74 13.92
N ASN A 111 -19.19 -9.67 14.85
CA ASN A 111 -19.52 -9.52 16.27
C ASN A 111 -18.71 -8.40 16.91
N LYS A 112 -17.41 -8.30 16.59
CA LYS A 112 -16.54 -7.20 17.06
C LYS A 112 -17.00 -5.83 16.52
N ILE A 113 -17.52 -5.78 15.30
CA ILE A 113 -18.05 -4.56 14.71
C ILE A 113 -19.47 -4.24 15.24
N GLY A 114 -20.20 -5.24 15.76
CA GLY A 114 -21.55 -5.09 16.30
C GLY A 114 -22.64 -5.10 15.23
N ILE A 115 -22.48 -5.92 14.20
CA ILE A 115 -23.42 -6.04 13.06
C ILE A 115 -24.36 -7.24 13.23
N ILE A 116 -23.95 -8.22 14.04
CA ILE A 116 -24.64 -9.45 14.41
C ILE A 116 -24.94 -9.42 15.90
#